data_AF-S5TNX7-F1
#
_entry.id   AF-S5TNX7-F1
#
_cell.length_a   1.000
_cell.length_b   1.000
_cell.length_c   1.000
_cell.angle_alpha   90.00
_cell.angle_beta   90.00
_cell.angle_gamma   90.00
#
_symmetry.space_group_name_H-M   'P 1'
#
loop_
_entity.id
_entity.type
_entity.pdbx_description
1 polymer ?
#
loop_
_entity_poly.entity_id
_entity_poly.type
_entity_poly.pdbx_seq_one_letter_code
_entity_poly.pdbx_strand_id
1 'polypeptide(L)'
;FHKEIINNKYKRNISNNENRVYNNSINNNMINPVYIQYRNYKTALREPRYPKVIYAYDITTMVLIKGVPYKTIMDCHKYLGVNRGTIIKYADNKELFKHRYVFSYTPLSNKILSTYITLGPKQLEVITGELLGDGHIARSNTVETAYLSWTYAKLALEYINYLKFDILSSICTDALPSPYTPKGALEPTQYSFKSKSMYQLYQLHNIWYKWDYLENKYIKVLPSNIEELLTPLALANWTSGDGYFADKSTHLCTENFTVEEVKLLCDILYRKYGLNCYISKRHNYTGKIRSERYRLKIDKDSQDEFIKLVKPHMLKSFWYKIDPKYKPEAYTIKYI
;
A
#
# COMPACT_ATOMS: atom_id res chain seq x y z
N PHE A 1 -22.47 28.13 43.28
CA PHE A 1 -22.16 27.69 44.65
C PHE A 1 -20.66 27.47 44.76
N HIS A 2 -19.98 28.31 45.57
CA HIS A 2 -18.65 28.19 46.21
C HIS A 2 -17.41 27.77 45.36
N LYS A 3 -16.34 28.59 45.19
CA LYS A 3 -15.28 29.03 46.17
C LYS A 3 -14.67 27.81 46.91
N GLU A 4 -13.36 27.59 47.08
CA GLU A 4 -12.16 28.44 47.16
C GLU A 4 -10.89 27.53 47.28
N ILE A 5 -9.72 28.05 46.85
CA ILE A 5 -8.38 28.03 47.52
C ILE A 5 -7.56 26.72 47.67
N ILE A 6 -6.29 26.75 47.22
CA ILE A 6 -5.06 26.61 48.06
C ILE A 6 -3.87 27.42 47.47
N ASN A 7 -3.21 28.11 48.40
CA ASN A 7 -2.08 29.07 48.43
C ASN A 7 -0.77 28.67 47.70
N ASN A 8 -0.07 29.59 47.01
CA ASN A 8 0.88 30.64 47.44
C ASN A 8 2.29 30.14 47.87
N LYS A 9 3.33 30.62 47.15
CA LYS A 9 4.67 30.87 47.74
C LYS A 9 5.40 32.04 47.06
N TYR A 10 5.27 33.21 47.70
CA TYR A 10 6.27 34.24 48.00
C TYR A 10 7.08 35.03 46.92
N LYS A 11 6.79 36.34 46.96
CA LYS A 11 7.49 37.57 46.52
C LYS A 11 8.98 37.70 46.88
N ARG A 12 9.72 38.48 46.08
CA ARG A 12 10.45 39.76 46.38
C ARG A 12 11.49 40.02 45.26
N ASN A 13 11.54 41.17 44.60
CA ASN A 13 12.14 42.41 45.10
C ASN A 13 11.65 43.67 44.35
N ILE A 14 11.63 44.78 45.09
CA ILE A 14 11.26 46.16 44.74
C ILE A 14 12.55 47.02 44.78
N SER A 15 12.69 48.01 43.88
CA SER A 15 13.04 49.42 44.19
C SER A 15 13.28 50.22 42.89
N ASN A 16 12.45 51.23 42.61
CA ASN A 16 12.68 52.68 42.78
C ASN A 16 13.58 53.32 41.71
N ASN A 17 13.03 54.20 40.88
CA ASN A 17 13.25 55.64 41.06
C ASN A 17 12.33 56.52 40.21
N GLU A 18 11.84 57.57 40.85
CA GLU A 18 10.85 58.54 40.40
C GLU A 18 11.47 59.75 39.66
N ASN A 19 10.64 60.37 38.83
CA ASN A 19 10.45 61.81 38.60
C ASN A 19 11.63 62.80 38.74
N ARG A 20 11.90 63.53 37.65
CA ARG A 20 12.27 64.95 37.74
C ARG A 20 11.69 65.75 36.56
N VAL A 21 10.72 66.60 36.89
CA VAL A 21 10.25 67.74 36.11
C VAL A 21 11.18 68.93 36.42
N TYR A 22 11.63 69.65 35.40
CA TYR A 22 12.12 71.02 35.52
C TYR A 22 11.62 71.82 34.31
N ASN A 23 10.79 72.83 34.60
CA ASN A 23 10.48 73.93 33.70
C ASN A 23 11.62 74.96 33.80
N ASN A 24 12.06 75.53 32.68
CA ASN A 24 12.53 76.92 32.63
C ASN A 24 12.46 77.49 31.21
N SER A 25 12.34 78.81 31.18
CA SER A 25 11.65 79.66 30.22
C SER A 25 12.48 80.22 29.06
N ILE A 26 11.79 80.45 27.93
CA ILE A 26 11.82 81.62 27.02
C ILE A 26 13.19 82.15 26.54
N ASN A 27 13.49 82.01 25.24
CA ASN A 27 13.57 83.18 24.34
C ASN A 27 13.62 82.80 22.85
N ASN A 28 12.80 83.50 22.07
CA ASN A 28 12.69 83.44 20.62
C ASN A 28 13.95 84.04 19.96
N ASN A 29 14.52 83.35 18.97
CA ASN A 29 14.49 83.83 17.58
C ASN A 29 15.27 82.93 16.61
N MET A 30 14.67 82.80 15.43
CA MET A 30 15.27 82.57 14.12
C MET A 30 15.42 81.14 13.58
N ILE A 31 14.90 81.06 12.34
CA ILE A 31 15.15 80.12 11.24
C ILE A 31 14.30 78.85 11.23
N ASN A 32 13.37 78.86 10.28
CA ASN A 32 12.50 77.78 9.84
C ASN A 32 13.33 76.79 8.99
N PRO A 33 13.55 75.53 9.39
CA PRO A 33 14.20 74.54 8.54
C PRO A 33 13.23 73.40 8.19
N VAL A 34 12.89 73.33 6.90
CA VAL A 34 12.73 72.11 6.09
C VAL A 34 11.95 70.96 6.74
N TYR A 35 10.72 70.77 6.26
CA TYR A 35 9.97 69.51 6.41
C TYR A 35 10.80 68.35 5.82
N ILE A 36 11.48 67.58 6.68
CA ILE A 36 12.02 66.26 6.34
C ILE A 36 10.91 65.25 6.64
N GLN A 37 10.25 64.75 5.59
CA GLN A 37 9.45 63.53 5.70
C GLN A 37 10.38 62.36 6.01
N TYR A 38 10.38 61.90 7.26
CA TYR A 38 10.97 60.62 7.61
C TYR A 38 10.14 59.50 6.97
N ARG A 39 10.64 58.93 5.86
CA ARG A 39 10.19 57.62 5.38
C ARG A 39 10.48 56.61 6.47
N ASN A 40 9.42 56.10 7.10
CA ASN A 40 9.49 54.93 7.97
C ASN A 40 9.94 53.71 7.15
N TYR A 41 11.24 53.47 7.10
CA TYR A 41 11.78 52.17 6.71
C TYR A 41 11.48 51.19 7.87
N LYS A 42 10.29 50.59 7.84
CA LYS A 42 10.08 49.29 8.50
C LYS A 42 10.88 48.26 7.70
N THR A 43 12.16 48.14 7.97
CA THR A 43 12.89 46.91 7.69
C THR A 43 12.30 45.83 8.59
N ALA A 44 11.26 45.16 8.11
CA ALA A 44 10.93 43.84 8.62
C ALA A 44 12.20 43.00 8.45
N LEU A 45 12.80 42.61 9.57
CA LEU A 45 13.82 41.56 9.59
C LEU A 45 13.17 40.32 9.01
N ARG A 46 13.25 40.14 7.68
CA ARG A 46 12.98 38.86 7.06
C ARG A 46 14.05 37.93 7.61
N GLU A 47 13.63 36.86 8.27
CA GLU A 47 14.53 35.76 8.58
C GLU A 47 15.35 35.43 7.33
N PRO A 48 16.67 35.16 7.47
CA PRO A 48 17.50 34.81 6.33
C PRO A 48 16.85 33.62 5.62
N ARG A 49 16.40 33.84 4.37
CA ARG A 49 15.92 32.76 3.50
C ARG A 49 17.15 31.97 3.07
N TYR A 50 17.66 31.11 3.97
CA TYR A 50 18.56 30.04 3.55
C TYR A 50 17.91 29.34 2.35
N PRO A 51 18.68 29.00 1.30
CA PRO A 51 18.13 28.17 0.25
C PRO A 51 17.62 26.89 0.91
N LYS A 52 16.29 26.74 0.92
CA LYS A 52 15.68 25.53 1.46
C LYS A 52 16.12 24.39 0.55
N VAL A 53 16.96 23.51 1.11
CA VAL A 53 17.27 22.22 0.49
C VAL A 53 15.95 21.56 0.17
N ILE A 54 15.82 21.03 -1.05
CA ILE A 54 14.62 20.31 -1.47
C ILE A 54 14.96 18.87 -1.79
N TYR A 55 14.20 17.96 -1.20
CA TYR A 55 14.17 16.56 -1.53
C TYR A 55 13.05 16.36 -2.53
N ALA A 56 13.37 15.85 -3.71
CA ALA A 56 12.37 15.47 -4.71
C ALA A 56 12.49 13.97 -4.97
N TYR A 57 11.40 13.26 -4.70
CA TYR A 57 11.30 11.81 -4.85
C TYR A 57 10.46 11.47 -6.06
N ASP A 58 10.83 10.43 -6.79
CA ASP A 58 9.95 9.75 -7.74
C ASP A 58 9.19 8.65 -6.97
N ILE A 59 7.87 8.78 -6.86
CA ILE A 59 7.04 7.91 -6.02
C ILE A 59 7.02 6.47 -6.53
N THR A 60 7.16 6.27 -7.84
CA THR A 60 7.17 4.96 -8.48
C THR A 60 8.40 4.17 -8.03
N THR A 61 9.53 4.84 -7.88
CA THR A 61 10.79 4.20 -7.47
C THR A 61 11.09 4.36 -5.97
N MET A 62 10.40 5.29 -5.29
CA MET A 62 10.65 5.72 -3.91
C MET A 62 12.08 6.22 -3.65
N VAL A 63 12.79 6.67 -4.69
CA VAL A 63 14.15 7.22 -4.56
C VAL A 63 14.20 8.70 -4.94
N LEU A 64 15.26 9.39 -4.50
CA LEU A 64 15.55 10.75 -4.93
C LEU A 64 15.84 10.78 -6.44
N ILE A 65 15.23 11.72 -7.16
CA ILE A 65 15.29 11.77 -8.64
C ILE A 65 16.73 11.83 -9.17
N LYS A 66 17.65 12.47 -8.43
CA LYS A 66 19.08 12.55 -8.77
C LYS A 66 19.99 11.82 -7.76
N GLY A 67 19.42 10.95 -6.93
CA GLY A 67 20.12 10.29 -5.82
C GLY A 67 20.49 11.17 -4.62
N VAL A 68 20.44 12.50 -4.75
CA VAL A 68 20.78 13.49 -3.70
C VAL A 68 19.75 14.63 -3.66
N PRO A 69 19.63 15.42 -2.57
CA PRO A 69 18.74 16.57 -2.55
C PRO A 69 19.27 17.75 -3.38
N TYR A 70 18.38 18.66 -3.78
CA TYR A 70 18.72 19.92 -4.44
C TYR A 70 19.12 20.95 -3.39
N LYS A 71 20.22 21.67 -3.64
CA LYS A 71 20.71 22.70 -2.72
C LYS A 71 19.71 23.86 -2.61
N THR A 72 19.04 24.19 -3.70
CA THR A 72 18.03 25.23 -3.76
C THR A 72 16.78 24.81 -4.54
N ILE A 73 15.65 25.49 -4.32
CA ILE A 73 14.44 25.36 -5.15
C ILE A 73 14.71 25.75 -6.61
N MET A 74 15.63 26.69 -6.85
CA MET A 74 16.04 27.08 -8.20
C MET A 74 16.73 25.91 -8.92
N ASP A 75 17.56 25.14 -8.23
CA ASP A 75 18.23 23.97 -8.83
C ASP A 75 17.22 22.88 -9.16
N CYS A 76 16.25 22.65 -8.27
CA CYS A 76 15.15 21.72 -8.52
C CYS A 76 14.32 22.15 -9.75
N HIS A 77 13.98 23.43 -9.85
CA HIS A 77 13.31 24.01 -11.02
C HIS A 77 14.11 23.81 -12.31
N LYS A 78 15.39 24.17 -12.33
CA LYS A 78 16.26 24.02 -13.51
C LYS A 78 16.37 22.57 -13.97
N TYR A 79 16.39 21.62 -13.03
CA TYR A 79 16.53 20.20 -13.35
C TYR A 79 15.22 19.56 -13.81
N LEU A 80 14.11 19.81 -13.11
CA LEU A 80 12.82 19.16 -13.38
C LEU A 80 11.91 19.94 -14.34
N GLY A 81 12.24 21.19 -14.65
CA GLY A 81 11.36 22.08 -15.43
C GLY A 81 10.06 22.48 -14.70
N VAL A 82 9.96 22.22 -13.39
CA VAL A 82 8.76 22.53 -12.58
C VAL A 82 8.85 23.95 -12.04
N ASN A 83 7.79 24.75 -12.18
CA ASN A 83 7.78 26.12 -11.65
C ASN A 83 8.09 26.16 -10.14
N ARG A 84 8.89 27.13 -9.71
CA ARG A 84 9.30 27.28 -8.30
C ARG A 84 8.12 27.40 -7.34
N GLY A 85 7.08 28.15 -7.71
CA GLY A 85 5.86 28.28 -6.90
C GLY A 85 5.11 26.96 -6.77
N THR A 86 5.11 26.13 -7.82
CA THR A 86 4.57 24.77 -7.78
C THR A 86 5.37 23.88 -6.84
N ILE A 87 6.71 23.90 -6.92
CA ILE A 87 7.56 23.11 -5.99
C ILE A 87 7.25 23.47 -4.54
N ILE A 88 7.18 24.78 -4.23
CA ILE A 88 6.86 25.28 -2.89
C ILE A 88 5.46 24.79 -2.46
N LYS A 89 4.43 25.03 -3.28
CA LYS A 89 3.05 24.64 -2.98
C LYS A 89 2.96 23.15 -2.62
N TYR A 90 3.50 22.28 -3.44
CA TYR A 90 3.38 20.83 -3.24
C TYR A 90 4.25 20.32 -2.08
N ALA A 91 5.39 20.97 -1.80
CA ALA A 91 6.19 20.68 -0.61
C ALA A 91 5.50 21.11 0.69
N ASP A 92 4.88 22.29 0.70
CA ASP A 92 4.16 22.83 1.86
C ASP A 92 2.89 22.00 2.15
N ASN A 93 2.14 21.66 1.10
CA ASN A 93 0.89 20.90 1.23
C ASN A 93 1.10 19.40 1.49
N LYS A 94 2.32 18.88 1.29
CA LYS A 94 2.61 17.43 1.35
C LYS A 94 1.71 16.65 0.38
N GLU A 95 1.67 17.13 -0.87
CA GLU A 95 0.83 16.58 -1.94
C GLU A 95 1.68 15.96 -3.05
N LEU A 96 1.11 14.97 -3.75
CA LEU A 96 1.73 14.33 -4.89
C LEU A 96 1.59 15.20 -6.15
N PHE A 97 2.70 15.61 -6.75
CA PHE A 97 2.70 16.38 -8.00
C PHE A 97 2.66 15.44 -9.22
N LYS A 98 1.68 15.65 -10.12
CA LYS A 98 1.49 14.89 -11.36
C LYS A 98 1.48 13.36 -11.16
N HIS A 99 0.94 12.89 -10.04
CA HIS A 99 0.92 11.46 -9.68
C HIS A 99 2.30 10.78 -9.66
N ARG A 100 3.40 11.57 -9.55
CA ARG A 100 4.75 11.05 -9.70
C ARG A 100 5.76 11.60 -8.71
N TYR A 101 5.69 12.90 -8.38
CA TYR A 101 6.75 13.55 -7.62
C TYR A 101 6.29 14.01 -6.24
N VAL A 102 7.07 13.70 -5.22
CA VAL A 102 6.87 14.23 -3.86
C VAL A 102 8.01 15.19 -3.53
N PHE A 103 7.68 16.42 -3.17
CA PHE A 103 8.64 17.43 -2.71
C PHE A 103 8.61 17.54 -1.19
N SER A 104 9.76 17.70 -0.56
CA SER A 104 9.86 17.88 0.89
C SER A 104 11.08 18.73 1.26
N TYR A 105 10.99 19.46 2.36
CA TYR A 105 12.11 20.20 2.96
C TYR A 105 12.99 19.33 3.84
N THR A 106 12.54 18.12 4.17
CA THR A 106 13.26 17.14 4.98
C THR A 106 13.29 15.78 4.28
N PRO A 107 14.29 14.92 4.58
CA PRO A 107 14.29 13.55 4.08
C PRO A 107 13.00 12.82 4.48
N LEU A 108 12.38 12.13 3.53
CA LEU A 108 11.23 11.25 3.77
C LEU A 108 11.69 9.79 3.81
N SER A 109 11.11 9.02 4.72
CA SER A 109 11.29 7.56 4.77
C SER A 109 10.38 6.86 3.76
N ASN A 110 10.71 5.61 3.39
CA ASN A 110 9.84 4.79 2.53
C ASN A 110 8.44 4.60 3.14
N LYS A 111 8.34 4.60 4.47
CA LYS A 111 7.06 4.59 5.18
C LYS A 111 6.20 5.79 4.79
N ILE A 112 6.74 7.02 4.90
CA ILE A 112 6.02 8.25 4.51
C ILE A 112 5.78 8.28 3.01
N LEU A 113 6.77 7.91 2.18
CA LEU A 113 6.58 7.90 0.72
C LEU A 113 5.43 6.96 0.33
N SER A 114 5.38 5.76 0.88
CA SER A 114 4.32 4.81 0.53
C SER A 114 2.90 5.24 0.92
N THR A 115 2.71 6.25 1.77
CA THR A 115 1.36 6.78 2.04
C THR A 115 0.79 7.59 0.87
N TYR A 116 1.63 8.02 -0.07
CA TYR A 116 1.21 8.69 -1.30
C TYR A 116 0.77 7.71 -2.39
N ILE A 117 1.15 6.44 -2.28
CA ILE A 117 0.59 5.36 -3.09
C ILE A 117 -0.65 4.88 -2.36
N THR A 118 -1.74 4.61 -3.06
CA THR A 118 -2.95 4.03 -2.46
C THR A 118 -3.35 2.81 -3.25
N LEU A 119 -3.64 1.71 -2.53
CA LEU A 119 -4.25 0.54 -3.13
C LEU A 119 -5.72 0.87 -3.41
N GLY A 120 -6.10 0.88 -4.68
CA GLY A 120 -7.49 1.13 -5.06
C GLY A 120 -8.41 -0.03 -4.64
N PRO A 121 -9.73 0.20 -4.53
CA PRO A 121 -10.69 -0.85 -4.12
C PRO A 121 -10.56 -2.14 -4.93
N LYS A 122 -10.49 -2.02 -6.27
CA LYS A 122 -10.29 -3.15 -7.18
C LYS A 122 -9.01 -3.94 -6.89
N GLN A 123 -7.91 -3.25 -6.56
CA GLN A 123 -6.64 -3.90 -6.24
C GLN A 123 -6.74 -4.69 -4.94
N LEU A 124 -7.40 -4.13 -3.93
CA LEU A 124 -7.62 -4.81 -2.65
C LEU A 124 -8.50 -6.05 -2.79
N GLU A 125 -9.54 -6.01 -3.61
CA GLU A 125 -10.37 -7.18 -3.92
C GLU A 125 -9.56 -8.29 -4.60
N VAL A 126 -8.76 -7.94 -5.61
CA VAL A 126 -7.89 -8.91 -6.30
C VAL A 126 -6.84 -9.47 -5.34
N ILE A 127 -6.16 -8.62 -4.57
CA ILE A 127 -5.17 -9.05 -3.57
C ILE A 127 -5.82 -9.97 -2.52
N THR A 128 -7.06 -9.69 -2.10
CA THR A 128 -7.81 -10.59 -1.19
C THR A 128 -7.96 -11.97 -1.82
N GLY A 129 -8.41 -12.05 -3.07
CA GLY A 129 -8.54 -13.32 -3.78
C GLY A 129 -7.22 -14.08 -3.87
N GLU A 130 -6.14 -13.37 -4.19
CA GLU A 130 -4.81 -13.97 -4.24
C GLU A 130 -4.32 -14.44 -2.87
N LEU A 131 -4.56 -13.69 -1.80
CA LEU A 131 -4.15 -14.08 -0.45
C LEU A 131 -4.95 -15.26 0.09
N LEU A 132 -6.17 -15.51 -0.40
CA LEU A 132 -6.89 -16.74 -0.13
C LEU A 132 -6.28 -17.96 -0.85
N GLY A 133 -5.51 -17.75 -1.92
CA GLY A 133 -4.78 -18.79 -2.66
C GLY A 133 -3.26 -18.65 -2.58
N ASP A 134 -2.63 -18.62 -3.76
CA ASP A 134 -1.18 -18.67 -3.98
C ASP A 134 -0.41 -17.39 -3.58
N GLY A 135 -1.10 -16.27 -3.40
CA GLY A 135 -0.50 -14.99 -3.03
C GLY A 135 0.12 -15.03 -1.64
N HIS A 136 1.29 -14.40 -1.50
CA HIS A 136 2.01 -14.29 -0.23
C HIS A 136 2.51 -12.87 0.03
N ILE A 137 2.41 -12.39 1.28
CA ILE A 137 3.05 -11.13 1.72
C ILE A 137 4.28 -11.45 2.55
N ALA A 138 5.46 -11.17 2.00
CA ALA A 138 6.71 -11.27 2.71
C ALA A 138 7.09 -9.92 3.32
N ARG A 139 7.20 -9.86 4.66
CA ARG A 139 7.67 -8.66 5.36
C ARG A 139 9.18 -8.65 5.55
N SER A 140 9.75 -7.46 5.67
CA SER A 140 11.10 -7.29 6.18
C SER A 140 11.14 -7.50 7.70
N ASN A 141 12.26 -8.06 8.18
CA ASN A 141 12.52 -8.27 9.60
C ASN A 141 13.09 -7.04 10.29
N THR A 142 13.67 -6.10 9.54
CA THR A 142 14.40 -4.94 10.07
C THR A 142 13.69 -3.61 9.87
N VAL A 143 12.81 -3.53 8.88
CA VAL A 143 12.06 -2.31 8.54
C VAL A 143 10.59 -2.63 8.34
N GLU A 144 9.71 -1.68 8.62
CA GLU A 144 8.26 -1.81 8.43
C GLU A 144 7.89 -1.72 6.95
N THR A 145 8.31 -2.70 6.15
CA THR A 145 7.95 -2.81 4.73
C THR A 145 7.67 -4.26 4.40
N ALA A 146 6.80 -4.49 3.42
CA ALA A 146 6.54 -5.82 2.88
C ALA A 146 6.29 -5.75 1.38
N TYR A 147 6.39 -6.89 0.71
CA TYR A 147 6.04 -7.04 -0.70
C TYR A 147 5.11 -8.24 -0.89
N LEU A 148 4.25 -8.16 -1.90
CA LEU A 148 3.49 -9.29 -2.39
C LEU A 148 4.35 -10.09 -3.37
N SER A 149 4.19 -11.41 -3.35
CA SER A 149 4.88 -12.35 -4.22
C SER A 149 3.93 -13.43 -4.68
N TRP A 150 4.11 -13.84 -5.94
CA TRP A 150 3.36 -14.93 -6.55
C TRP A 150 4.30 -15.81 -7.38
N THR A 151 3.96 -17.09 -7.45
CA THR A 151 4.61 -18.07 -8.33
C THR A 151 3.53 -18.96 -8.91
N TYR A 152 3.46 -19.05 -10.23
CA TYR A 152 2.53 -19.96 -10.90
C TYR A 152 3.24 -20.80 -11.96
N ALA A 153 2.57 -21.87 -12.39
CA ALA A 153 3.00 -22.66 -13.54
C ALA A 153 3.00 -21.82 -14.83
N LYS A 154 3.82 -22.20 -15.81
CA LYS A 154 3.93 -21.53 -17.13
C LYS A 154 2.60 -21.33 -17.84
N LEU A 155 1.64 -22.24 -17.67
CA LEU A 155 0.30 -22.12 -18.26
C LEU A 155 -0.49 -20.90 -17.76
N ALA A 156 -0.10 -20.32 -16.61
CA ALA A 156 -0.76 -19.16 -16.03
C ALA A 156 -0.15 -17.83 -16.47
N LEU A 157 0.76 -17.80 -17.45
CA LEU A 157 1.50 -16.59 -17.81
C LEU A 157 0.60 -15.40 -18.22
N GLU A 158 -0.53 -15.66 -18.89
CA GLU A 158 -1.51 -14.60 -19.21
C GLU A 158 -2.10 -13.98 -17.93
N TYR A 159 -2.45 -14.81 -16.94
CA TYR A 159 -2.96 -14.34 -15.66
C TYR A 159 -1.91 -13.58 -14.85
N ILE A 160 -0.65 -14.03 -14.89
CA ILE A 160 0.47 -13.31 -14.30
C ILE A 160 0.59 -11.91 -14.91
N ASN A 161 0.52 -11.81 -16.23
CA ASN A 161 0.62 -10.53 -16.92
C ASN A 161 -0.57 -9.62 -16.60
N TYR A 162 -1.78 -10.16 -16.56
CA TYR A 162 -2.98 -9.43 -16.11
C TYR A 162 -2.82 -8.88 -14.70
N LEU A 163 -2.41 -9.70 -13.73
CA LEU A 163 -2.19 -9.25 -12.36
C LEU A 163 -1.12 -8.16 -12.30
N LYS A 164 0.03 -8.39 -12.94
CA LYS A 164 1.20 -7.52 -12.81
C LYS A 164 1.09 -6.21 -13.57
N PHE A 165 0.66 -6.25 -14.83
CA PHE A 165 0.70 -5.11 -15.74
C PHE A 165 -0.63 -4.37 -15.85
N ASP A 166 -1.75 -5.02 -15.57
CA ASP A 166 -3.06 -4.36 -15.62
C ASP A 166 -3.52 -3.96 -14.22
N ILE A 167 -3.62 -4.92 -13.30
CA ILE A 167 -4.22 -4.67 -11.98
C ILE A 167 -3.25 -4.02 -11.00
N LEU A 168 -2.03 -4.53 -10.89
CA LEU A 168 -1.07 -4.16 -9.84
C LEU A 168 0.09 -3.31 -10.36
N SER A 169 -0.05 -2.72 -11.55
CA SER A 169 0.99 -1.92 -12.20
C SER A 169 1.51 -0.78 -11.32
N SER A 170 0.64 -0.12 -10.55
CA SER A 170 1.04 0.97 -9.64
C SER A 170 2.01 0.53 -8.54
N ILE A 171 1.95 -0.73 -8.13
CA ILE A 171 2.80 -1.30 -7.07
C ILE A 171 3.86 -2.26 -7.61
N CYS A 172 3.90 -2.52 -8.92
CA CYS A 172 4.90 -3.37 -9.57
C CYS A 172 5.91 -2.54 -10.38
N THR A 173 7.00 -3.20 -10.77
CA THR A 173 7.95 -2.67 -11.78
C THR A 173 7.61 -3.24 -13.15
N ASP A 174 8.09 -2.56 -14.21
CA ASP A 174 7.87 -2.97 -15.60
C ASP A 174 8.73 -4.18 -16.04
N ALA A 175 9.59 -4.70 -15.15
CA ALA A 175 10.41 -5.88 -15.43
C ALA A 175 9.53 -7.11 -15.66
N LEU A 176 9.81 -7.90 -16.70
CA LEU A 176 9.06 -9.13 -17.00
C LEU A 176 9.02 -10.11 -15.81
N PRO A 177 7.98 -10.96 -15.69
CA PRO A 177 7.95 -12.03 -14.70
C PRO A 177 9.20 -12.91 -14.78
N SER A 178 9.79 -13.23 -13.63
CA SER A 178 11.01 -14.01 -13.52
C SER A 178 10.72 -15.49 -13.84
N PRO A 179 11.34 -16.08 -14.88
CA PRO A 179 11.18 -17.49 -15.20
C PRO A 179 11.96 -18.38 -14.22
N TYR A 180 11.45 -19.58 -13.98
CA TYR A 180 12.18 -20.65 -13.30
C TYR A 180 12.21 -21.90 -14.20
N THR A 181 13.43 -22.36 -14.48
CA THR A 181 13.72 -23.55 -15.27
C THR A 181 14.40 -24.58 -14.37
N PRO A 182 13.71 -25.67 -14.00
CA PRO A 182 14.32 -26.77 -13.25
C PRO A 182 15.53 -27.34 -14.00
N LYS A 183 16.50 -27.90 -13.26
CA LYS A 183 17.68 -28.54 -13.85
C LYS A 183 17.24 -29.64 -14.84
N GLY A 184 17.68 -29.53 -16.10
CA GLY A 184 17.36 -30.49 -17.17
C GLY A 184 16.08 -30.19 -17.95
N ALA A 185 15.31 -29.16 -17.59
CA ALA A 185 14.21 -28.67 -18.43
C ALA A 185 14.74 -27.79 -19.57
N LEU A 186 14.13 -27.90 -20.75
CA LEU A 186 14.45 -27.06 -21.92
C LEU A 186 13.83 -25.66 -21.82
N GLU A 187 12.73 -25.53 -21.07
CA GLU A 187 11.90 -24.34 -21.01
C GLU A 187 11.48 -24.04 -19.56
N PRO A 188 11.17 -22.78 -19.22
CA PRO A 188 10.65 -22.43 -17.90
C PRO A 188 9.37 -23.22 -17.58
N THR A 189 9.26 -23.72 -16.36
CA THR A 189 8.06 -24.42 -15.89
C THR A 189 7.18 -23.52 -15.02
N GLN A 190 7.77 -22.46 -14.47
CA GLN A 190 7.11 -21.52 -13.58
C GLN A 190 7.55 -20.09 -13.87
N TYR A 191 6.71 -19.15 -13.50
CA TYR A 191 7.01 -17.73 -13.50
C TYR A 191 6.61 -17.12 -12.18
N SER A 192 7.37 -16.13 -11.74
CA SER A 192 7.11 -15.40 -10.50
C SER A 192 7.23 -13.90 -10.70
N PHE A 193 6.54 -13.12 -9.87
CA PHE A 193 6.75 -11.69 -9.81
C PHE A 193 6.50 -11.19 -8.39
N LYS A 194 6.99 -9.98 -8.12
CA LYS A 194 6.87 -9.31 -6.82
C LYS A 194 6.37 -7.89 -7.01
N SER A 195 5.65 -7.37 -6.02
CA SER A 195 5.44 -5.94 -5.88
C SER A 195 6.71 -5.24 -5.35
N LYS A 196 6.70 -3.92 -5.34
CA LYS A 196 7.64 -3.10 -4.57
C LYS A 196 7.41 -3.32 -3.08
N SER A 197 8.46 -3.14 -2.28
CA SER A 197 8.37 -3.16 -0.83
C SER A 197 7.75 -1.85 -0.32
N MET A 198 6.63 -1.94 0.40
CA MET A 198 5.82 -0.78 0.83
C MET A 198 5.35 -0.93 2.29
N TYR A 199 5.12 0.18 2.99
CA TYR A 199 4.55 0.14 4.36
C TYR A 199 3.07 -0.27 4.35
N GLN A 200 2.29 0.12 3.34
CA GLN A 200 0.89 -0.33 3.21
C GLN A 200 0.78 -1.86 3.12
N LEU A 201 1.69 -2.51 2.41
CA LEU A 201 1.75 -3.97 2.36
C LEU A 201 2.22 -4.58 3.67
N TYR A 202 3.03 -3.86 4.46
CA TYR A 202 3.37 -4.26 5.83
C TYR A 202 2.14 -4.20 6.75
N GLN A 203 1.30 -3.18 6.63
CA GLN A 203 0.02 -3.11 7.33
C GLN A 203 -0.90 -4.27 6.91
N LEU A 204 -0.97 -4.56 5.61
CA LEU A 204 -1.74 -5.70 5.09
C LEU A 204 -1.18 -7.04 5.58
N HIS A 205 0.14 -7.19 5.70
CA HIS A 205 0.76 -8.37 6.32
C HIS A 205 0.25 -8.56 7.75
N ASN A 206 0.23 -7.49 8.57
CA ASN A 206 -0.23 -7.58 9.96
C ASN A 206 -1.72 -7.96 10.09
N ILE A 207 -2.50 -7.74 9.03
CA ILE A 207 -3.92 -8.13 8.96
C ILE A 207 -4.07 -9.62 8.59
N TRP A 208 -3.23 -10.11 7.67
CA TRP A 208 -3.31 -11.45 7.09
C TRP A 208 -2.39 -12.48 7.73
N TYR A 209 -1.47 -12.07 8.61
CA TYR A 209 -0.48 -12.95 9.20
C TYR A 209 -0.32 -12.71 10.69
N LYS A 210 -0.22 -13.79 11.46
CA LYS A 210 0.08 -13.77 12.90
C LYS A 210 1.36 -14.53 13.17
N TRP A 211 2.13 -14.07 14.15
CA TRP A 211 3.32 -14.78 14.60
C TRP A 211 2.91 -16.03 15.38
N ASP A 212 3.33 -17.19 14.89
CA ASP A 212 3.21 -18.45 15.60
C ASP A 212 4.51 -18.72 16.37
N TYR A 213 4.41 -18.77 17.70
CA TYR A 213 5.56 -18.95 18.59
C TYR A 213 6.07 -20.40 18.60
N LEU A 214 5.24 -21.38 18.25
CA LEU A 214 5.62 -22.80 18.24
C LEU A 214 6.43 -23.13 16.98
N GLU A 215 5.97 -22.62 15.84
CA GLU A 215 6.59 -22.79 14.54
C GLU A 215 7.67 -21.73 14.24
N ASN A 216 7.82 -20.73 15.11
CA ASN A 216 8.75 -19.61 14.99
C ASN A 216 8.67 -18.92 13.62
N LYS A 217 7.43 -18.72 13.12
CA LYS A 217 7.17 -18.15 11.80
C LYS A 217 5.82 -17.43 11.76
N TYR A 218 5.63 -16.59 10.74
CA TYR A 218 4.31 -16.03 10.44
C TYR A 218 3.42 -17.07 9.76
N ILE A 219 2.22 -17.26 10.30
CA ILE A 219 1.17 -18.09 9.70
C ILE A 219 0.10 -17.19 9.10
N LYS A 220 -0.41 -17.58 7.94
CA LYS A 220 -1.51 -16.87 7.27
C LYS A 220 -2.79 -17.10 8.07
N VAL A 221 -3.60 -16.07 8.24
CA VAL A 221 -4.90 -16.12 8.93
C VAL A 221 -5.93 -15.31 8.15
N LEU A 222 -7.22 -15.61 8.35
CA LEU A 222 -8.28 -14.79 7.80
C LEU A 222 -8.43 -13.47 8.57
N PRO A 223 -8.57 -12.33 7.87
CA PRO A 223 -8.83 -11.05 8.51
C PRO A 223 -10.24 -10.99 9.11
N SER A 224 -10.44 -10.18 10.14
CA SER A 224 -11.74 -10.06 10.82
C SER A 224 -12.86 -9.55 9.91
N ASN A 225 -12.53 -8.78 8.88
CA ASN A 225 -13.46 -8.27 7.88
C ASN A 225 -13.48 -9.12 6.59
N ILE A 226 -13.07 -10.39 6.64
CA ILE A 226 -13.01 -11.27 5.46
C ILE A 226 -14.36 -11.36 4.73
N GLU A 227 -15.47 -11.29 5.47
CA GLU A 227 -16.80 -11.29 4.88
C GLU A 227 -17.02 -10.13 3.90
N GLU A 228 -16.55 -8.93 4.25
CA GLU A 228 -16.64 -7.74 3.38
C GLU A 228 -15.70 -7.90 2.18
N LEU A 229 -14.50 -8.41 2.42
CA LEU A 229 -13.45 -8.54 1.40
C LEU A 229 -13.74 -9.65 0.38
N LEU A 230 -14.53 -10.66 0.73
CA LEU A 230 -14.89 -11.77 -0.17
C LEU A 230 -15.97 -11.34 -1.18
N THR A 231 -15.61 -10.45 -2.11
CA THR A 231 -16.44 -9.99 -3.23
C THR A 231 -16.45 -11.00 -4.38
N PRO A 232 -17.35 -10.87 -5.39
CA PRO A 232 -17.31 -11.72 -6.57
C PRO A 232 -15.96 -11.65 -7.32
N LEU A 233 -15.34 -10.47 -7.36
CA LEU A 233 -14.01 -10.28 -7.93
C LEU A 233 -12.92 -10.98 -7.11
N ALA A 234 -12.96 -10.90 -5.78
CA ALA A 234 -12.03 -11.62 -4.92
C ALA A 234 -12.17 -13.14 -5.11
N LEU A 235 -13.41 -13.65 -5.15
CA LEU A 235 -13.69 -15.07 -5.35
C LEU A 235 -13.22 -15.56 -6.74
N ALA A 236 -13.38 -14.74 -7.78
CA ALA A 236 -12.87 -15.03 -9.11
C ALA A 236 -11.33 -15.12 -9.18
N ASN A 237 -10.61 -14.24 -8.48
CA ASN A 237 -9.14 -14.28 -8.45
C ASN A 237 -8.64 -15.43 -7.58
N TRP A 238 -9.29 -15.71 -6.45
CA TRP A 238 -9.00 -16.90 -5.65
C TRP A 238 -9.15 -18.19 -6.48
N THR A 239 -10.24 -18.29 -7.24
CA THR A 239 -10.49 -19.41 -8.14
C THR A 239 -9.47 -19.49 -9.28
N SER A 240 -9.09 -18.35 -9.85
CA SER A 240 -8.12 -18.28 -10.96
C SER A 240 -6.72 -18.70 -10.51
N GLY A 241 -6.27 -18.22 -9.34
CA GLY A 241 -4.98 -18.60 -8.76
C GLY A 241 -4.96 -20.07 -8.35
N ASP A 242 -5.77 -20.43 -7.35
CA ASP A 242 -5.62 -21.69 -6.60
C ASP A 242 -6.90 -22.57 -6.61
N GLY A 243 -7.79 -22.34 -7.59
CA GLY A 243 -8.94 -23.18 -7.86
C GLY A 243 -8.69 -24.24 -8.93
N TYR A 244 -9.48 -25.31 -8.90
CA TYR A 244 -9.57 -26.30 -9.98
C TYR A 244 -10.96 -26.93 -10.06
N PHE A 245 -11.34 -27.43 -11.24
CA PHE A 245 -12.60 -28.13 -11.44
C PHE A 245 -12.38 -29.65 -11.39
N ALA A 246 -13.13 -30.35 -10.55
CA ALA A 246 -13.14 -31.81 -10.50
C ALA A 246 -14.46 -32.32 -9.91
N ASP A 247 -14.92 -33.50 -10.34
CA ASP A 247 -16.13 -34.14 -9.82
C ASP A 247 -17.38 -33.25 -9.89
N LYS A 248 -17.53 -32.52 -11.00
CA LYS A 248 -18.63 -31.57 -11.27
C LYS A 248 -18.70 -30.38 -10.30
N SER A 249 -17.61 -30.07 -9.62
CA SER A 249 -17.52 -29.00 -8.64
C SER A 249 -16.22 -28.22 -8.79
N THR A 250 -16.25 -26.93 -8.46
CA THR A 250 -15.02 -26.18 -8.21
C THR A 250 -14.51 -26.47 -6.80
N HIS A 251 -13.20 -26.72 -6.72
CA HIS A 251 -12.45 -26.89 -5.47
C HIS A 251 -11.51 -25.70 -5.33
N LEU A 252 -11.46 -25.13 -4.13
CA LEU A 252 -10.54 -24.08 -3.74
C LEU A 252 -9.56 -24.67 -2.72
N CYS A 253 -8.28 -24.56 -3.02
CA CYS A 253 -7.22 -24.95 -2.11
C CYS A 253 -7.24 -23.99 -0.90
N THR A 254 -7.40 -24.56 0.30
CA THR A 254 -7.45 -23.84 1.59
C THR A 254 -6.48 -24.45 2.60
N GLU A 255 -5.47 -25.18 2.12
CA GLU A 255 -4.55 -25.93 2.96
C GLU A 255 -3.69 -25.07 3.89
N ASN A 256 -3.67 -23.76 3.67
CA ASN A 256 -2.98 -22.77 4.50
C ASN A 256 -3.83 -22.24 5.66
N PHE A 257 -5.11 -22.64 5.75
CA PHE A 257 -6.06 -22.18 6.76
C PHE A 257 -6.50 -23.32 7.68
N THR A 258 -6.93 -22.97 8.90
CA THR A 258 -7.49 -23.93 9.84
C THR A 258 -8.87 -24.40 9.40
N VAL A 259 -9.35 -25.52 9.95
CA VAL A 259 -10.71 -26.00 9.63
C VAL A 259 -11.79 -25.02 10.06
N GLU A 260 -11.59 -24.27 11.15
CA GLU A 260 -12.48 -23.21 11.62
C GLU A 260 -12.54 -22.05 10.63
N GLU A 261 -11.39 -21.64 10.08
CA GLU A 261 -11.32 -20.61 9.04
C GLU A 261 -12.01 -21.07 7.75
N VAL A 262 -11.84 -22.33 7.34
CA VAL A 262 -12.55 -22.87 6.17
C VAL A 262 -14.07 -22.95 6.43
N LYS A 263 -14.50 -23.33 7.64
CA LYS A 263 -15.93 -23.30 8.02
C LYS A 263 -16.51 -21.88 7.93
N LEU A 264 -15.76 -20.88 8.40
CA LEU A 264 -16.15 -19.47 8.27
C LEU A 264 -16.30 -19.07 6.80
N LEU A 265 -15.38 -19.46 5.93
CA LEU A 265 -15.49 -19.19 4.49
C LEU A 265 -16.73 -19.84 3.87
N CYS A 266 -17.05 -21.10 4.22
CA CYS A 266 -18.28 -21.75 3.75
C CYS A 266 -19.54 -21.01 4.21
N ASP A 267 -19.60 -20.61 5.48
CA ASP A 267 -20.72 -19.85 6.04
C ASP A 267 -20.91 -18.49 5.34
N ILE A 268 -19.81 -17.75 5.10
CA ILE A 268 -19.85 -16.50 4.36
C ILE A 268 -20.37 -16.71 2.93
N LEU A 269 -19.89 -17.73 2.21
CA LEU A 269 -20.33 -18.01 0.85
C LEU A 269 -21.83 -18.36 0.78
N TYR A 270 -22.33 -19.10 1.77
CA TYR A 270 -23.75 -19.39 1.88
C TYR A 270 -24.56 -18.11 2.18
N ARG A 271 -24.19 -17.33 3.19
CA ARG A 271 -24.95 -16.14 3.59
C ARG A 271 -24.94 -15.03 2.55
N LYS A 272 -23.81 -14.79 1.88
CA LYS A 272 -23.68 -13.71 0.88
C LYS A 272 -24.25 -14.08 -0.49
N TYR A 273 -24.08 -15.33 -0.90
CA TYR A 273 -24.27 -15.73 -2.30
C TYR A 273 -25.19 -16.94 -2.46
N GLY A 274 -25.71 -17.52 -1.37
CA GLY A 274 -26.53 -18.73 -1.42
C GLY A 274 -25.75 -19.97 -1.89
N LEU A 275 -24.41 -19.93 -1.85
CA LEU A 275 -23.56 -21.01 -2.35
C LEU A 275 -23.32 -22.05 -1.26
N ASN A 276 -23.87 -23.24 -1.44
CA ASN A 276 -23.56 -24.37 -0.56
C ASN A 276 -22.12 -24.83 -0.84
N CYS A 277 -21.35 -24.95 0.23
CA CYS A 277 -19.95 -25.38 0.19
C CYS A 277 -19.70 -26.39 1.30
N TYR A 278 -18.77 -27.32 1.10
CA TYR A 278 -18.37 -28.26 2.13
C TYR A 278 -16.87 -28.47 2.17
N ILE A 279 -16.41 -28.93 3.33
CA ILE A 279 -15.00 -29.17 3.59
C ILE A 279 -14.65 -30.57 3.11
N SER A 280 -13.74 -30.65 2.15
CA SER A 280 -13.14 -31.90 1.70
C SER A 280 -11.83 -32.13 2.43
N LYS A 281 -11.69 -33.29 3.09
CA LYS A 281 -10.44 -33.73 3.68
C LYS A 281 -9.54 -34.33 2.61
N ARG A 282 -8.31 -33.83 2.51
CA ARG A 282 -7.24 -34.46 1.74
C ARG A 282 -6.27 -35.14 2.68
N HIS A 283 -6.11 -36.45 2.52
CA HIS A 283 -5.03 -37.18 3.15
C HIS A 283 -3.77 -37.04 2.29
N ASN A 284 -2.79 -36.28 2.76
CA ASN A 284 -1.48 -36.28 2.12
C ASN A 284 -0.58 -37.32 2.80
N TYR A 285 -0.06 -38.24 1.99
CA TYR A 285 1.05 -39.11 2.36
C TYR A 285 2.35 -38.47 1.88
N THR A 286 2.92 -37.59 2.70
CA THR A 286 4.29 -37.10 2.50
C THR A 286 5.07 -37.42 3.76
N GLY A 287 5.90 -38.46 3.72
CA GLY A 287 6.94 -38.77 4.72
C GLY A 287 6.49 -38.74 6.19
N LYS A 288 6.11 -39.90 6.73
CA LYS A 288 5.89 -40.22 8.17
C LYS A 288 4.86 -39.39 8.97
N ILE A 289 4.33 -38.27 8.50
CA ILE A 289 3.34 -37.46 9.24
C ILE A 289 2.05 -37.32 8.42
N ARG A 290 0.94 -37.83 8.96
CA ARG A 290 -0.40 -37.51 8.47
C ARG A 290 -0.73 -36.08 8.92
N SER A 291 -0.70 -35.13 8.00
CA SER A 291 -1.35 -33.82 8.21
C SER A 291 -2.73 -33.87 7.54
N GLU A 292 -3.79 -33.59 8.30
CA GLU A 292 -5.11 -33.36 7.72
C GLU A 292 -5.06 -32.01 7.01
N ARG A 293 -5.36 -32.00 5.71
CA ARG A 293 -5.49 -30.76 4.94
C ARG A 293 -6.93 -30.61 4.47
N TYR A 294 -7.41 -29.38 4.48
CA TYR A 294 -8.79 -29.06 4.19
C TYR A 294 -8.88 -28.26 2.89
N ARG A 295 -9.84 -28.62 2.05
CA ARG A 295 -10.21 -27.89 0.83
C ARG A 295 -11.65 -27.47 0.93
N LEU A 296 -11.96 -26.29 0.41
CA LEU A 296 -13.33 -25.85 0.21
C LEU A 296 -13.82 -26.38 -1.14
N LYS A 297 -14.92 -27.10 -1.15
CA LYS A 297 -15.57 -27.58 -2.37
C LYS A 297 -16.93 -26.92 -2.52
N ILE A 298 -17.17 -26.30 -3.68
CA ILE A 298 -18.48 -25.78 -4.05
C ILE A 298 -19.39 -26.97 -4.33
N ASP A 299 -20.58 -26.98 -3.73
CA ASP A 299 -21.55 -28.03 -3.99
C ASP A 299 -21.95 -28.05 -5.46
N LYS A 300 -22.14 -29.24 -6.01
CA LYS A 300 -22.53 -29.44 -7.41
C LYS A 300 -23.82 -28.68 -7.76
N ASP A 301 -24.75 -28.56 -6.82
CA ASP A 301 -26.04 -27.92 -7.02
C ASP A 301 -25.92 -26.38 -6.92
N SER A 302 -24.79 -25.88 -6.39
CA SER A 302 -24.41 -24.46 -6.37
C SER A 302 -23.43 -24.09 -7.50
N GLN A 303 -22.98 -25.05 -8.31
CA GLN A 303 -21.94 -24.82 -9.31
C GLN A 303 -22.37 -23.82 -10.39
N ASP A 304 -23.61 -23.88 -10.88
CA ASP A 304 -24.10 -22.95 -11.91
C ASP A 304 -24.17 -21.51 -11.39
N GLU A 305 -24.64 -21.32 -10.15
CA GLU A 305 -24.65 -19.99 -9.50
C GLU A 305 -23.23 -19.49 -9.22
N PHE A 306 -22.32 -20.38 -8.79
CA PHE A 306 -20.92 -20.05 -8.64
C PHE A 306 -20.30 -19.57 -9.95
N ILE A 307 -20.54 -20.29 -11.06
CA ILE A 307 -20.07 -19.89 -12.39
C ILE A 307 -20.64 -18.51 -12.77
N LYS A 308 -21.94 -18.28 -12.61
CA LYS A 308 -22.56 -16.96 -12.90
C LYS A 308 -21.92 -15.84 -12.10
N LEU A 309 -21.57 -16.10 -10.84
CA LEU A 309 -20.98 -15.13 -9.92
C LEU A 309 -19.54 -14.76 -10.33
N VAL A 310 -18.69 -15.73 -10.64
CA VAL A 310 -17.24 -15.50 -10.81
C VAL A 310 -16.82 -15.30 -12.26
N LYS A 311 -17.48 -15.96 -13.22
CA LYS A 311 -17.09 -15.96 -14.64
C LYS A 311 -16.95 -14.56 -15.26
N PRO A 312 -17.82 -13.56 -14.97
CA PRO A 312 -17.66 -12.20 -15.49
C PRO A 312 -16.38 -11.49 -15.04
N HIS A 313 -15.75 -11.97 -13.96
CA HIS A 313 -14.56 -11.38 -13.35
C HIS A 313 -13.28 -12.20 -13.61
N MET A 314 -13.37 -13.31 -14.36
CA MET A 314 -12.24 -14.17 -14.71
C MET A 314 -11.77 -13.91 -16.14
N LEU A 315 -10.46 -14.08 -16.38
CA LEU A 315 -9.94 -14.18 -17.74
C LEU A 315 -10.55 -15.39 -18.45
N LYS A 316 -10.93 -15.21 -19.72
CA LYS A 316 -11.54 -16.27 -20.55
C LYS A 316 -10.67 -17.53 -20.58
N SER A 317 -9.35 -17.34 -20.66
CA SER A 317 -8.32 -18.38 -20.63
C SER A 317 -8.31 -19.25 -19.36
N PHE A 318 -8.94 -18.78 -18.28
CA PHE A 318 -9.05 -19.49 -16.99
C PHE A 318 -10.42 -20.11 -16.72
N TRP A 319 -11.38 -20.00 -17.64
CA TRP A 319 -12.71 -20.58 -17.45
C TRP A 319 -12.71 -22.11 -17.32
N TYR A 320 -11.65 -22.79 -17.79
CA TYR A 320 -11.49 -24.24 -17.60
C TYR A 320 -11.42 -24.65 -16.11
N LYS A 321 -11.10 -23.71 -15.21
CA LYS A 321 -11.08 -23.95 -13.75
C LYS A 321 -12.48 -24.00 -13.12
N ILE A 322 -13.52 -23.62 -13.85
CA ILE A 322 -14.91 -23.57 -13.35
C ILE A 322 -15.93 -24.28 -14.27
N ASP A 323 -15.58 -24.51 -15.54
CA ASP A 323 -16.48 -25.09 -16.53
C ASP A 323 -15.74 -26.18 -17.34
N PRO A 324 -16.11 -27.47 -17.21
CA PRO A 324 -15.45 -28.56 -17.92
C PRO A 324 -15.79 -28.58 -19.41
N LYS A 325 -16.83 -27.86 -19.85
CA LYS A 325 -17.19 -27.72 -21.27
C LYS A 325 -16.28 -26.72 -21.97
N TYR A 326 -15.63 -25.83 -21.22
CA TYR A 326 -14.71 -24.85 -21.78
C TYR A 326 -13.39 -25.52 -22.16
N LYS A 327 -13.10 -25.56 -23.46
CA LYS A 327 -11.78 -25.92 -23.98
C LYS A 327 -11.04 -24.63 -24.31
N PRO A 328 -9.94 -24.29 -23.62
CA PRO A 328 -9.15 -23.14 -23.99
C PRO A 328 -8.67 -23.32 -25.44
N GLU A 329 -8.79 -22.27 -26.25
CA GLU A 329 -8.18 -22.23 -27.58
C GLU A 329 -6.68 -22.49 -27.40
N ALA A 330 -6.09 -23.36 -28.22
CA ALA A 330 -4.68 -23.73 -28.09
C ALA A 330 -3.81 -22.47 -28.08
N TYR A 331 -3.12 -22.21 -26.96
CA TYR A 331 -2.29 -21.03 -26.79
C TYR A 331 -1.19 -21.02 -27.85
N THR A 332 -1.38 -20.22 -28.90
CA THR A 332 -0.28 -19.80 -29.74
C THR A 332 0.41 -18.68 -28.95
N ILE A 333 1.39 -19.04 -28.12
CA ILE A 333 2.23 -18.05 -27.44
C ILE A 333 2.97 -17.28 -28.54
N LYS A 334 2.39 -16.16 -28.97
CA LYS A 334 3.12 -15.16 -29.76
C LYS A 334 4.06 -14.47 -28.77
N TYR A 335 5.30 -14.94 -28.75
CA TYR A 335 6.41 -14.20 -28.15
C TYR A 335 6.42 -12.81 -28.80
N ILE A 336 6.21 -11.76 -28.00
CA ILE A 336 6.54 -10.37 -28.36
C ILE A 336 7.70 -9.95 -27.49
#